data_AF-A0A7J7NS73-F1
#
_entry.id   AF-A0A7J7NS73-F1
#
_cell.length_a   1.000
_cell.length_b   1.000
_cell.length_c   1.000
_cell.angle_alpha   90.00
_cell.angle_beta   90.00
_cell.angle_gamma   90.00
#
_symmetry.space_group_name_H-M   'P 1'
#
loop_
_entity.id
_entity.type
_entity.pdbx_description
1 polymer ?
#
loop_
_entity_poly.entity_id
_entity_poly.type
_entity_poly.pdbx_seq_one_letter_code
_entity_poly.pdbx_strand_id
1 'polypeptide(L)'
;PEFVPREDWVKFIDYCNSEKFLVYVYVIPKSKRNKENRAKLIASCTLGRTSMLITRHKLAEERGVTDEEIGRVEVYIPAHTKKDKTIQCPDVIAELQNTKLKDPKSIQTGPNDVIAQKFGKERKGRTRGMGTGMSITLVEKVGHIVNENEELRSNNNELKFSTEKLRKDLDALTKYVGNIPVRHLIGFYVANVVYYLCYCYMLI
;
A
#
# COMPACT_ATOMS: atom_id res chain seq x y z
N PRO A 1 22.54 18.05 -31.11
CA PRO A 1 22.01 18.32 -32.47
C PRO A 1 22.41 19.75 -32.89
N GLU A 2 23.01 19.88 -34.07
CA GLU A 2 23.22 21.19 -34.70
C GLU A 2 21.91 21.96 -34.80
N PHE A 3 22.02 23.28 -34.72
CA PHE A 3 20.91 24.23 -34.71
C PHE A 3 19.99 23.96 -35.90
N VAL A 4 18.76 23.48 -35.64
CA VAL A 4 17.77 23.26 -36.70
C VAL A 4 17.31 24.63 -37.21
N PRO A 5 17.52 24.95 -38.50
CA PRO A 5 17.07 26.22 -39.05
C PRO A 5 15.56 26.37 -38.87
N ARG A 6 15.11 27.59 -38.56
CA ARG A 6 13.68 27.87 -38.33
C ARG A 6 12.83 27.46 -39.53
N GLU A 7 13.34 27.62 -40.75
CA GLU A 7 12.62 27.29 -41.98
C GLU A 7 12.31 25.79 -42.07
N ASP A 8 13.24 24.94 -41.64
CA ASP A 8 13.06 23.49 -41.67
C ASP A 8 12.10 23.03 -40.58
N TRP A 9 12.09 23.71 -39.42
CA TRP A 9 11.07 23.48 -38.40
C TRP A 9 9.67 23.86 -38.88
N VAL A 10 9.52 25.01 -39.56
CA VAL A 10 8.24 25.43 -40.13
C VAL A 10 7.75 24.44 -41.18
N LYS A 11 8.61 24.02 -42.11
CA LYS A 11 8.27 22.98 -43.11
C LYS A 11 7.85 21.66 -42.47
N PHE A 12 8.49 21.25 -41.37
CA PHE A 12 8.12 20.05 -40.64
C PHE A 12 6.75 20.17 -39.98
N ILE A 13 6.43 21.32 -39.39
CA ILE A 13 5.11 21.59 -38.81
C ILE A 13 4.03 21.62 -39.90
N ASP A 14 4.29 22.28 -41.03
CA ASP A 14 3.38 22.31 -42.18
C ASP A 14 3.15 20.91 -42.75
N TYR A 15 4.21 20.09 -42.82
CA TYR A 15 4.08 18.68 -43.20
C TYR A 15 3.26 17.88 -42.19
N CYS A 16 3.50 18.04 -40.88
CA CYS A 16 2.72 17.38 -39.83
C CYS A 16 1.22 17.78 -39.87
N ASN A 17 0.93 19.02 -40.28
CA ASN A 17 -0.42 19.54 -40.43
C ASN A 17 -1.03 19.27 -41.81
N SER A 18 -0.23 18.77 -42.76
CA SER A 18 -0.74 18.42 -44.08
C SER A 18 -1.77 17.31 -43.96
N GLU A 19 -2.84 17.41 -44.76
CA GLU A 19 -3.88 16.39 -44.84
C GLU A 19 -3.28 15.01 -45.16
N LYS A 20 -2.25 14.98 -46.00
CA LYS A 20 -1.53 13.75 -46.36
C LYS A 20 -0.91 13.07 -45.14
N PHE A 21 -0.23 13.81 -44.27
CA PHE A 21 0.38 13.25 -43.07
C PHE A 21 -0.68 12.83 -42.05
N LEU A 22 -1.64 13.71 -41.76
CA LEU A 22 -2.69 13.45 -40.80
C LEU A 22 -3.52 12.21 -41.20
N VAL A 23 -3.92 12.09 -42.46
CA VAL A 23 -4.77 10.98 -42.93
C VAL A 23 -3.96 9.71 -43.15
N TYR A 24 -2.93 9.75 -44.00
CA TYR A 24 -2.29 8.53 -44.52
C TYR A 24 -1.11 8.04 -43.68
N VAL A 25 -0.42 8.94 -42.97
CA VAL A 25 0.73 8.57 -42.13
C VAL A 25 0.30 8.34 -40.68
N TYR A 26 -0.61 9.16 -40.17
CA TYR A 26 -1.01 9.10 -38.77
C TYR A 26 -2.34 8.35 -38.56
N VAL A 27 -3.46 8.85 -39.08
CA VAL A 27 -4.80 8.34 -38.74
C VAL A 27 -5.03 6.92 -39.24
N ILE A 28 -4.82 6.63 -40.53
CA ILE A 28 -5.08 5.29 -41.10
C ILE A 28 -4.20 4.21 -40.44
N PRO A 29 -2.86 4.38 -40.35
CA PRO A 29 -2.02 3.37 -39.72
C PRO A 29 -2.29 3.21 -38.23
N LYS A 30 -2.57 4.31 -37.51
CA LYS A 30 -2.93 4.27 -36.09
C LYS A 30 -4.28 3.57 -35.88
N SER A 31 -5.25 3.83 -36.74
CA SER A 31 -6.57 3.17 -36.72
C SER A 31 -6.43 1.67 -36.96
N LYS A 32 -5.67 1.25 -37.98
CA LYS A 32 -5.40 -0.16 -38.27
C LYS A 32 -4.74 -0.87 -37.09
N ARG A 33 -3.67 -0.29 -36.54
CA ARG A 33 -2.97 -0.81 -35.36
C ARG A 33 -3.88 -0.89 -34.14
N ASN A 34 -4.72 0.11 -33.92
CA ASN A 34 -5.69 0.11 -32.82
C ASN A 34 -6.74 -0.98 -33.01
N LYS A 35 -7.21 -1.23 -34.24
CA LYS A 35 -8.13 -2.33 -34.56
C LYS A 35 -7.50 -3.69 -34.27
N GLU A 36 -6.27 -3.91 -34.74
CA GLU A 36 -5.49 -5.12 -34.46
C GLU A 36 -5.25 -5.32 -32.95
N ASN A 37 -4.92 -4.24 -32.23
CA ASN A 37 -4.72 -4.30 -30.78
C ASN A 37 -6.02 -4.60 -30.03
N ARG A 38 -7.16 -4.01 -30.44
CA ARG A 38 -8.47 -4.29 -29.86
C ARG A 38 -8.89 -5.74 -30.08
N ALA A 39 -8.56 -6.32 -31.24
CA ALA A 39 -8.83 -7.73 -31.52
C ALA A 39 -8.04 -8.69 -30.63
N LYS A 40 -6.90 -8.25 -30.07
CA LYS A 40 -6.07 -9.03 -29.13
C LYS A 40 -6.50 -8.88 -27.67
N LEU A 41 -7.46 -8.01 -27.35
CA LEU A 41 -7.91 -7.82 -25.98
C LEU A 41 -8.74 -9.02 -25.54
N ILE A 42 -8.23 -9.75 -24.55
CA ILE A 42 -8.92 -10.91 -23.96
C ILE A 42 -10.19 -10.42 -23.24
N ALA A 43 -10.05 -9.53 -22.26
CA ALA A 43 -11.17 -8.93 -21.54
C ALA A 43 -11.27 -7.43 -21.88
N SER A 44 -12.34 -7.02 -22.56
CA SER A 44 -12.56 -5.60 -22.88
C SER A 44 -13.32 -4.90 -21.76
N CYS A 45 -12.85 -3.71 -21.38
CA CYS A 45 -13.51 -2.90 -20.36
C CYS A 45 -14.86 -2.39 -20.88
N THR A 46 -15.91 -2.54 -20.08
CA THR A 46 -17.31 -2.21 -20.41
C THR A 46 -17.75 -0.84 -19.86
N LEU A 47 -16.90 -0.17 -19.08
CA LEU A 47 -17.28 1.06 -18.36
C LEU A 47 -17.55 2.27 -19.26
N GLY A 48 -17.08 2.25 -20.51
CA GLY A 48 -17.30 3.35 -21.46
C GLY A 48 -16.69 4.67 -20.97
N ARG A 49 -17.55 5.67 -20.72
CA ARG A 49 -17.14 6.99 -20.16
C ARG A 49 -16.95 6.96 -18.64
N THR A 50 -17.45 5.93 -17.97
CA THR A 50 -17.27 5.78 -16.53
C THR A 50 -15.84 5.33 -16.27
N SER A 51 -15.13 6.00 -15.37
CA SER A 51 -13.79 5.56 -14.98
C SER A 51 -13.87 4.46 -13.91
N MET A 52 -12.83 3.64 -13.81
CA MET A 52 -12.68 2.68 -12.71
C MET A 52 -12.69 3.38 -11.34
N LEU A 53 -12.27 4.65 -11.26
CA LEU A 53 -12.35 5.44 -10.04
C LEU A 53 -13.81 5.73 -9.64
N ILE A 54 -14.67 6.10 -10.59
CA ILE A 54 -16.10 6.29 -10.32
C ILE A 54 -16.75 4.97 -9.91
N THR A 55 -16.36 3.86 -10.55
CA THR A 55 -16.84 2.53 -10.16
C THR A 55 -16.42 2.17 -8.74
N ARG A 56 -15.18 2.50 -8.35
CA ARG A 56 -14.70 2.32 -6.98
C ARG A 56 -15.55 3.10 -5.99
N HIS A 57 -15.74 4.40 -6.23
CA HIS A 57 -16.53 5.26 -5.36
C HIS A 57 -17.94 4.73 -5.12
N LYS A 58 -18.61 4.28 -6.19
CA LYS A 58 -19.95 3.69 -6.08
C LYS A 58 -19.95 2.41 -5.24
N LEU A 59 -18.95 1.55 -5.42
CA LEU A 59 -18.82 0.33 -4.62
C LEU A 59 -18.55 0.65 -3.14
N ALA A 60 -17.77 1.69 -2.86
CA ALA A 60 -17.48 2.14 -1.51
C ALA A 60 -18.75 2.68 -0.83
N GLU A 61 -19.48 3.55 -1.52
CA GLU A 61 -20.79 4.07 -1.07
C GLU A 61 -21.81 2.95 -0.81
N GLU A 62 -21.93 1.99 -1.73
CA GLU A 62 -22.84 0.83 -1.59
C GLU A 62 -22.51 -0.04 -0.37
N ARG A 63 -21.24 -0.10 0.04
CA ARG A 63 -20.78 -0.89 1.19
C ARG A 63 -20.65 -0.08 2.48
N GLY A 64 -20.78 1.25 2.43
CA GLY A 64 -20.55 2.13 3.57
C GLY A 64 -19.09 2.13 4.06
N VAL A 65 -18.13 1.92 3.16
CA VAL A 65 -16.69 1.87 3.44
C VAL A 65 -15.96 2.98 2.67
N THR A 66 -14.68 3.18 2.97
CA THR A 66 -13.83 4.13 2.25
C THR A 66 -13.36 3.57 0.90
N ASP A 67 -12.99 4.45 -0.04
CA ASP A 67 -12.49 4.06 -1.37
C ASP A 67 -11.24 3.17 -1.27
N GLU A 68 -10.40 3.42 -0.27
CA GLU A 68 -9.16 2.71 0.00
C GLU A 68 -9.38 1.24 0.37
N GLU A 69 -10.54 0.92 0.95
CA GLU A 69 -10.92 -0.44 1.34
C GLU A 69 -11.38 -1.27 0.13
N ILE A 70 -11.70 -0.62 -1.00
CA ILE A 70 -12.12 -1.30 -2.22
C ILE A 70 -10.92 -1.71 -3.07
N GLY A 71 -10.61 -3.00 -3.02
CA GLY A 71 -9.52 -3.62 -3.76
C GLY A 71 -9.69 -3.52 -5.28
N ARG A 72 -8.57 -3.45 -6.01
CA ARG A 72 -8.59 -3.30 -7.48
C ARG A 72 -9.23 -4.47 -8.23
N VAL A 73 -9.21 -5.68 -7.67
CA VAL A 73 -9.93 -6.84 -8.23
C VAL A 73 -11.45 -6.63 -8.17
N GLU A 74 -11.94 -6.01 -7.10
CA GLU A 74 -13.37 -5.75 -6.91
C GLU A 74 -13.88 -4.68 -7.87
N VAL A 75 -13.02 -3.76 -8.27
CA VAL A 75 -13.30 -2.80 -9.35
C VAL A 75 -13.19 -3.46 -10.73
N TYR A 76 -12.27 -4.42 -10.89
CA TYR A 76 -12.01 -5.07 -12.17
C TYR A 76 -13.22 -5.89 -12.66
N ILE A 77 -13.89 -6.62 -11.79
CA ILE A 77 -15.06 -7.45 -12.13
C ILE A 77 -16.21 -6.64 -12.77
N PRO A 78 -16.76 -5.59 -12.11
CA PRO A 78 -17.81 -4.77 -12.70
C PRO A 78 -17.30 -3.99 -13.92
N ALA A 79 -16.01 -3.66 -13.98
CA ALA A 79 -15.42 -3.02 -15.14
C ALA A 79 -15.38 -3.89 -16.41
N HIS A 80 -15.52 -5.21 -16.26
CA HIS A 80 -15.54 -6.18 -17.36
C HIS A 80 -16.88 -6.94 -17.42
N THR A 81 -17.89 -6.45 -16.69
CA THR A 81 -19.25 -6.97 -16.74
C THR A 81 -20.12 -5.97 -17.51
N LYS A 82 -20.87 -6.45 -18.49
CA LYS A 82 -21.80 -5.61 -19.25
C LYS A 82 -23.05 -5.29 -18.41
N LYS A 83 -23.84 -4.29 -18.85
CA LYS A 83 -25.07 -3.87 -18.14
C LYS A 83 -26.14 -4.96 -18.05
N ASP A 84 -26.18 -5.87 -19.02
CA ASP A 84 -27.01 -7.08 -19.05
C ASP A 84 -26.49 -8.19 -18.11
N LYS A 85 -25.48 -7.89 -17.29
CA LYS A 85 -24.75 -8.84 -16.42
C LYS A 85 -23.96 -9.91 -17.16
N THR A 86 -23.79 -9.77 -18.47
CA THR A 86 -22.92 -10.67 -19.24
C THR A 86 -21.46 -10.38 -18.88
N ILE A 87 -20.79 -11.38 -18.33
CA ILE A 87 -19.39 -11.29 -17.93
C ILE A 87 -18.50 -11.45 -19.17
N GLN A 88 -17.60 -10.50 -19.42
CA GLN A 88 -16.54 -10.69 -20.39
C GLN A 88 -15.41 -11.50 -19.77
N CYS A 89 -15.09 -12.65 -20.38
CA CYS A 89 -14.11 -13.62 -19.88
C CYS A 89 -14.46 -14.20 -18.49
N PRO A 90 -15.50 -15.05 -18.41
CA PRO A 90 -15.92 -15.68 -17.15
C PRO A 90 -14.78 -16.47 -16.50
N ASP A 91 -13.95 -17.17 -17.27
CA ASP A 91 -12.82 -17.95 -16.74
C ASP A 91 -11.80 -17.07 -16.00
N VAL A 92 -11.50 -15.90 -16.55
CA VAL A 92 -10.57 -14.95 -15.93
C VAL A 92 -11.15 -14.43 -14.63
N ILE A 93 -12.42 -14.04 -14.61
CA ILE A 93 -13.07 -13.54 -13.39
C ILE A 93 -13.19 -14.63 -12.33
N ALA A 94 -13.55 -15.86 -12.72
CA ALA A 94 -13.62 -17.00 -11.82
C ALA A 94 -12.24 -17.29 -11.20
N GLU A 95 -11.17 -17.25 -11.97
CA GLU A 95 -9.81 -17.40 -11.44
C GLU A 95 -9.41 -16.26 -10.50
N LEU A 96 -9.74 -15.01 -10.82
CA LEU A 96 -9.47 -13.87 -9.92
C LEU A 96 -10.19 -14.07 -8.57
N GLN A 97 -11.45 -14.52 -8.60
CA GLN A 97 -12.23 -14.81 -7.39
C GLN A 97 -11.68 -16.03 -6.62
N ASN A 98 -11.30 -17.10 -7.32
CA ASN A 98 -10.71 -18.28 -6.69
C ASN A 98 -9.36 -17.98 -6.02
N THR A 99 -8.54 -17.14 -6.65
CA THR A 99 -7.25 -16.73 -6.07
C THR A 99 -7.47 -15.85 -4.83
N LYS A 100 -8.46 -14.96 -4.88
CA LYS A 100 -8.91 -14.18 -3.71
C LYS A 100 -9.31 -15.09 -2.53
N LEU A 101 -9.97 -16.21 -2.79
CA LEU A 101 -10.36 -17.17 -1.74
C LEU A 101 -9.16 -17.98 -1.19
N LYS A 102 -8.23 -18.37 -2.06
CA LYS A 102 -7.06 -19.20 -1.68
C LYS A 102 -5.97 -18.42 -0.96
N ASP A 103 -5.74 -17.17 -1.37
CA ASP A 103 -4.72 -16.30 -0.78
C ASP A 103 -5.31 -14.91 -0.52
N PRO A 104 -5.86 -14.66 0.67
CA PRO A 104 -6.37 -13.35 1.04
C PRO A 104 -5.32 -12.24 1.01
N LYS A 105 -4.02 -12.57 1.14
CA LYS A 105 -2.94 -11.56 1.07
C LYS A 105 -2.70 -11.10 -0.37
N SER A 106 -2.98 -11.93 -1.37
CA SER A 106 -2.89 -11.57 -2.79
C SER A 106 -3.89 -10.49 -3.23
N ILE A 107 -4.89 -10.18 -2.40
CA ILE A 107 -5.85 -9.09 -2.58
C ILE A 107 -5.18 -7.72 -2.39
N GLN A 108 -4.15 -7.66 -1.53
CA GLN A 108 -3.45 -6.42 -1.26
C GLN A 108 -2.75 -5.94 -2.52
N THR A 109 -2.89 -4.63 -2.78
CA THR A 109 -2.38 -4.03 -4.01
C THR A 109 -0.86 -4.03 -3.99
N GLY A 110 -0.24 -4.92 -4.76
CA GLY A 110 1.21 -5.09 -4.83
C GLY A 110 1.71 -5.56 -6.19
N PRO A 111 3.04 -5.77 -6.32
CA PRO A 111 3.67 -6.18 -7.59
C PRO A 111 3.31 -7.61 -8.03
N ASN A 112 2.91 -8.48 -7.09
CA ASN A 112 2.52 -9.88 -7.32
C ASN A 112 1.09 -10.18 -6.84
N ASP A 113 0.21 -9.19 -6.86
CA ASP A 113 -1.20 -9.40 -6.52
C ASP A 113 -1.92 -10.32 -7.53
N VAL A 114 -3.19 -10.63 -7.27
CA VAL A 114 -4.00 -11.50 -8.16
C VAL A 114 -4.01 -11.02 -9.61
N ILE A 115 -4.14 -9.71 -9.87
CA ILE A 115 -4.18 -9.17 -11.23
C ILE A 115 -2.83 -9.37 -11.94
N ALA A 116 -1.72 -9.11 -11.25
CA ALA A 116 -0.38 -9.29 -11.80
C ALA A 116 -0.05 -10.77 -12.01
N GLN A 117 -0.54 -11.67 -11.15
CA GLN A 117 -0.40 -13.11 -11.35
C GLN A 117 -1.12 -13.57 -12.63
N LYS A 118 -2.36 -13.11 -12.86
CA LYS A 118 -3.15 -13.55 -14.01
C LYS A 118 -2.71 -12.92 -15.33
N PHE A 119 -2.42 -11.63 -15.35
CA PHE A 119 -2.09 -10.91 -16.58
C PHE A 119 -0.58 -10.66 -16.75
N GLY A 120 0.24 -11.33 -15.93
CA GLY A 120 1.69 -11.13 -15.86
C GLY A 120 2.07 -9.84 -15.12
N LYS A 121 3.36 -9.72 -14.80
CA LYS A 121 3.91 -8.57 -14.06
C LYS A 121 3.47 -7.22 -14.65
N GLU A 122 3.05 -6.31 -13.79
CA GLU A 122 2.72 -4.94 -14.18
C GLU A 122 3.94 -4.24 -14.82
N ARG A 123 3.70 -3.51 -15.92
CA ARG A 123 4.75 -2.73 -16.58
C ARG A 123 4.94 -1.39 -15.90
N LYS A 124 6.09 -0.75 -16.12
CA LYS A 124 6.31 0.65 -15.73
C LYS A 124 5.22 1.52 -16.39
N GLY A 125 4.50 2.30 -15.58
CA GLY A 125 3.35 3.09 -16.02
C GLY A 125 2.11 2.78 -15.18
N ARG A 126 0.93 2.96 -15.77
CA ARG A 126 -0.36 2.83 -15.07
C ARG A 126 -0.67 1.38 -14.72
N THR A 127 -0.93 1.15 -13.44
CA THR A 127 -1.31 -0.15 -12.90
C THR A 127 -2.76 -0.50 -13.28
N ARG A 128 -2.99 -1.73 -13.74
CA ARG A 128 -4.33 -2.20 -14.12
C ARG A 128 -5.28 -2.20 -12.92
N GLY A 129 -6.56 -1.89 -13.15
CA GLY A 129 -7.61 -1.92 -12.12
C GLY A 129 -7.56 -0.79 -11.08
N MET A 130 -6.55 0.08 -11.09
CA MET A 130 -6.41 1.12 -10.06
C MET A 130 -7.29 2.35 -10.27
N GLY A 131 -7.65 2.71 -11.51
CA GLY A 131 -8.53 3.84 -11.83
C GLY A 131 -8.00 5.25 -11.55
N THR A 132 -7.05 5.44 -10.63
CA THR A 132 -6.44 6.73 -10.25
C THR A 132 -5.21 7.11 -11.07
N GLY A 133 -4.82 6.27 -12.03
CA GLY A 133 -3.59 6.47 -12.80
C GLY A 133 -2.30 6.20 -12.02
N MET A 134 -2.41 5.61 -10.81
CA MET A 134 -1.29 5.16 -9.99
C MET A 134 -0.32 4.29 -10.81
N SER A 135 0.98 4.54 -10.61
CA SER A 135 2.02 3.70 -11.19
C SER A 135 2.46 2.59 -10.25
N ILE A 136 3.01 1.52 -10.81
CA ILE A 136 3.48 0.38 -10.02
C ILE A 136 4.56 0.78 -9.01
N THR A 137 5.45 1.71 -9.39
CA THR A 137 6.50 2.23 -8.48
C THR A 137 5.92 2.98 -7.29
N LEU A 138 4.80 3.69 -7.49
CA LEU A 138 4.13 4.39 -6.41
C LEU A 138 3.40 3.39 -5.49
N VAL A 139 2.76 2.38 -6.09
CA VAL A 139 2.13 1.27 -5.35
C VAL A 139 3.16 0.55 -4.47
N GLU A 140 4.32 0.20 -5.02
CA GLU A 140 5.40 -0.46 -4.27
C GLU A 140 5.88 0.42 -3.12
N LYS A 141 6.15 1.71 -3.38
CA LYS A 141 6.58 2.65 -2.34
C LYS A 141 5.56 2.79 -1.21
N VAL A 142 4.27 2.91 -1.56
CA VAL A 142 3.18 2.96 -0.57
C VAL A 142 3.09 1.64 0.21
N GLY A 143 3.22 0.49 -0.46
CA GLY A 143 3.22 -0.82 0.21
C GLY A 143 4.34 -0.96 1.24
N HIS A 144 5.57 -0.51 0.90
CA HIS A 144 6.68 -0.48 1.86
C HIS A 144 6.38 0.39 3.07
N ILE A 145 5.82 1.59 2.85
CA ILE A 145 5.45 2.52 3.93
C ILE A 145 4.36 1.92 4.83
N VAL A 146 3.37 1.22 4.26
CA VAL A 146 2.30 0.58 5.05
C VAL A 146 2.87 -0.52 5.94
N ASN A 147 3.72 -1.39 5.39
CA ASN A 147 4.36 -2.47 6.16
C ASN A 147 5.23 -1.91 7.29
N GLU A 148 6.05 -0.90 7.00
CA GLU A 148 6.90 -0.24 8.01
C GLU A 148 6.05 0.40 9.12
N ASN A 149 4.92 1.01 8.78
CA ASN A 149 3.99 1.56 9.77
C ASN A 149 3.30 0.48 10.60
N GLU A 150 2.98 -0.69 10.04
CA GLU A 150 2.43 -1.82 10.80
C GLU A 150 3.44 -2.36 11.81
N GLU A 151 4.70 -2.54 11.40
CA GLU A 151 5.79 -2.94 12.30
C GLU A 151 5.99 -1.91 13.42
N LEU A 152 6.05 -0.62 13.08
CA LEU A 152 6.16 0.46 14.07
C LEU A 152 4.97 0.48 15.04
N ARG A 153 3.76 0.16 14.58
CA ARG A 153 2.57 0.05 15.45
C ARG A 153 2.70 -1.13 16.41
N SER A 154 3.17 -2.28 15.94
CA SER A 154 3.41 -3.46 16.76
C SER A 154 4.43 -3.15 17.86
N ASN A 155 5.59 -2.60 17.47
CA ASN A 155 6.66 -2.23 18.40
C ASN A 155 6.19 -1.21 19.44
N ASN A 156 5.41 -0.20 19.02
CA ASN A 156 4.85 0.77 19.96
C ASN A 156 3.87 0.14 20.96
N ASN A 157 3.10 -0.87 20.55
CA ASN A 157 2.19 -1.57 21.46
C ASN A 157 2.96 -2.41 22.50
N GLU A 158 4.03 -3.09 22.07
CA GLU A 158 4.92 -3.84 22.98
C GLU A 158 5.65 -2.94 23.98
N LEU A 159 6.14 -1.78 23.52
CA LEU A 159 6.75 -0.78 24.38
C LEU A 159 5.75 -0.23 25.39
N LYS A 160 4.54 0.13 24.96
CA LYS A 160 3.47 0.57 25.87
C LYS A 160 3.20 -0.47 26.96
N PHE A 161 3.02 -1.73 26.58
CA PHE A 161 2.81 -2.81 27.53
C PHE A 161 3.97 -2.94 28.55
N SER A 162 5.21 -2.85 28.06
CA SER A 162 6.40 -2.92 28.91
C SER A 162 6.50 -1.73 29.87
N THR A 163 6.23 -0.51 29.39
CA THR A 163 6.22 0.69 30.24
C THR A 163 5.14 0.64 31.32
N GLU A 164 3.99 0.07 31.00
CA GLU A 164 2.87 -0.05 31.93
C GLU A 164 3.14 -1.11 33.00
N LYS A 165 3.84 -2.19 32.65
CA LYS A 165 4.36 -3.16 33.62
C LYS A 165 5.38 -2.54 34.56
N LEU A 166 6.40 -1.87 34.02
CA LEU A 166 7.43 -1.20 34.84
C LEU A 166 6.82 -0.14 35.77
N ARG A 167 5.79 0.58 35.31
CA ARG A 167 5.07 1.55 36.14
C ARG A 167 4.39 0.88 37.34
N LYS A 168 3.73 -0.27 37.13
CA LYS A 168 3.12 -1.04 38.23
C LYS A 168 4.16 -1.57 39.21
N ASP A 169 5.28 -2.07 38.69
CA ASP A 169 6.38 -2.56 39.53
C ASP A 169 6.99 -1.43 40.38
N LEU A 170 7.15 -0.23 39.78
CA LEU A 170 7.63 0.96 40.49
C LEU A 170 6.63 1.42 41.56
N ASP A 171 5.33 1.45 41.28
CA ASP A 171 4.29 1.81 42.25
C ASP A 171 4.28 0.83 43.44
N ALA A 172 4.43 -0.47 43.16
CA ALA A 172 4.55 -1.51 44.18
C ALA A 172 5.79 -1.32 45.06
N LEU A 173 6.94 -1.02 44.45
CA LEU A 173 8.19 -0.77 45.18
C LEU A 173 8.11 0.50 46.02
N THR A 174 7.52 1.56 45.49
CA THR A 174 7.33 2.83 46.19
C THR A 174 6.44 2.64 47.43
N LYS A 175 5.37 1.85 47.30
CA LYS A 175 4.52 1.47 48.43
C LYS A 175 5.26 0.62 49.47
N TYR A 176 6.14 -0.28 49.03
CA TYR A 176 6.96 -1.10 49.93
C TYR A 176 7.97 -0.25 50.70
N VAL A 177 8.73 0.60 50.01
CA VAL A 177 9.72 1.51 50.62
C VAL A 177 9.06 2.53 51.54
N GLY A 178 7.93 3.11 51.14
CA GLY A 178 7.16 4.03 51.98
C GLY A 178 6.59 3.40 53.26
N ASN A 179 6.45 2.06 53.28
CA ASN A 179 6.01 1.30 54.45
C ASN A 179 7.16 0.76 55.31
N ILE A 180 8.44 1.03 54.97
CA ILE A 180 9.54 0.62 55.85
C ILE A 180 9.49 1.50 57.10
N PRO A 181 9.25 0.94 58.30
CA PRO A 181 9.22 1.74 59.50
C PRO A 181 10.61 2.30 59.76
N VAL A 182 10.69 3.61 59.96
CA VAL A 182 11.95 4.37 60.17
C VAL A 182 12.84 3.75 61.27
N ARG A 183 12.24 3.09 62.27
CA ARG A 183 12.95 2.34 63.31
C ARG A 183 13.82 1.20 62.78
N HIS A 184 13.43 0.49 61.72
CA HIS A 184 14.24 -0.58 61.13
C HIS A 184 15.42 -0.03 60.33
N LEU A 185 15.25 1.09 59.63
CA LEU A 185 16.34 1.79 58.92
C LEU A 185 17.39 2.33 59.90
N ILE A 186 16.94 2.98 60.99
CA ILE A 186 17.84 3.46 62.05
C ILE A 186 18.54 2.28 62.73
N GLY A 187 17.82 1.20 63.03
CA GLY A 187 18.41 0.00 63.64
C GLY A 187 19.50 -0.64 62.77
N PHE A 188 19.28 -0.75 61.46
CA PHE A 188 20.29 -1.29 60.53
C PHE A 188 21.51 -0.39 60.40
N TYR A 189 21.31 0.93 60.39
CA TYR A 189 22.40 1.90 60.30
C TYR A 189 23.24 1.90 61.58
N VAL A 190 22.59 1.92 62.75
CA VAL A 190 23.26 1.84 64.04
C VAL A 190 24.00 0.51 64.19
N ALA A 191 23.41 -0.62 63.81
CA ALA A 191 24.06 -1.93 63.88
C ALA A 191 25.32 -1.99 62.98
N ASN A 192 25.27 -1.44 61.76
CA ASN A 192 26.43 -1.41 60.87
C ASN A 192 27.53 -0.47 61.38
N VAL A 193 27.16 0.69 61.93
CA VAL A 193 28.13 1.62 62.54
C VAL A 193 28.79 0.99 63.76
N VAL A 194 28.01 0.31 64.61
CA VAL A 194 28.54 -0.43 65.77
C VAL A 194 29.44 -1.57 65.32
N TYR A 195 29.05 -2.33 64.28
CA TYR A 195 29.87 -3.40 63.73
C TYR A 195 31.20 -2.87 63.18
N TYR A 196 31.18 -1.76 62.42
CA TYR A 196 32.40 -1.11 61.93
C TYR A 196 33.28 -0.58 63.06
N LEU A 197 32.68 0.04 64.09
CA LEU A 197 33.42 0.52 65.25
C LEU A 197 34.06 -0.62 66.03
N CYS A 198 33.35 -1.74 66.24
CA CYS A 198 33.89 -2.94 66.86
C CYS A 198 35.00 -3.58 66.02
N TYR A 199 34.85 -3.62 64.70
CA TYR A 199 35.87 -4.16 63.79
C TYR A 199 37.14 -3.30 63.81
N CYS A 200 37.00 -1.97 63.80
CA CYS A 200 38.12 -1.05 63.94
C CYS A 200 38.79 -1.15 65.32
N TYR A 201 38.03 -1.41 66.38
CA TYR A 201 38.58 -1.59 67.74
C TYR A 201 39.34 -2.92 67.92
N MET A 202 39.07 -3.95 67.11
CA MET A 202 39.81 -5.20 67.14
C MET A 202 41.10 -5.19 66.29
N LEU A 203 41.31 -4.14 65.49
CA LEU A 203 42.47 -3.97 64.61
C LEU A 203 43.53 -2.99 65.16
N ILE A 204 43.30 -2.42 66.35
CA ILE A 204 44.24 -1.56 67.12
C ILE A 204 44.75 -2.36 68.31
#